data_AF-A0A8S3FXU3-F1
#
_entry.id   AF-A0A8S3FXU3-F1
#
_cell.length_a   1.000
_cell.length_b   1.000
_cell.length_c   1.000
_cell.angle_alpha   90.00
_cell.angle_beta   90.00
_cell.angle_gamma   90.00
#
_symmetry.space_group_name_H-M   'P 1'
#
loop_
_entity.id
_entity.type
_entity.pdbx_description
1 polymer ?
#
loop_
_entity_poly.entity_id
_entity_poly.type
_entity_poly.pdbx_seq_one_letter_code
_entity_poly.pdbx_strand_id
1 'polypeptide(L)'
;DTPMGESIHFPQKPFCSEVSAGHSKHEYTSGYCISLITPMFSKKPSVTEQAKAHSRELRTTDRDLVRDRRKIEVEEQRLMNEIRKAAATNNKKAVEILAKQLIKVRNQKDKSLQASGQIQSLATQSTMMASNVRLAGAME
;
A
#
# COMPACT_ATOMS: atom_id res chain seq x y z
N ASP A 1 -42.79 29.06 13.82
CA ASP A 1 -41.78 28.51 14.76
C ASP A 1 -42.05 27.00 14.86
N THR A 2 -41.30 26.05 14.32
CA THR A 2 -39.88 25.92 13.96
C THR A 2 -39.79 24.76 12.95
N PRO A 3 -38.98 24.82 11.87
CA PRO A 3 -38.90 23.77 10.85
C PRO A 3 -38.01 22.59 11.28
N MET A 4 -38.51 21.37 11.04
CA MET A 4 -37.75 20.12 11.18
C MET A 4 -37.10 19.75 9.85
N GLY A 5 -35.81 19.44 9.90
CA GLY A 5 -35.15 18.53 8.95
C GLY A 5 -34.54 19.17 7.71
N GLU A 6 -33.36 19.76 7.87
CA GLU A 6 -32.47 20.06 6.74
C GLU A 6 -31.29 19.08 6.76
N SER A 7 -31.41 18.06 5.93
CA SER A 7 -30.34 17.11 5.59
C SER A 7 -29.20 17.88 4.94
N ILE A 8 -28.06 17.96 5.61
CA ILE A 8 -26.85 18.55 5.06
C ILE A 8 -26.29 17.56 4.02
N HIS A 9 -26.64 17.83 2.78
CA HIS A 9 -26.17 17.15 1.58
C HIS A 9 -24.68 17.49 1.38
N PHE A 10 -23.81 16.50 1.56
CA PHE A 10 -22.38 16.68 1.30
C PHE A 10 -22.15 16.65 -0.22
N PRO A 11 -21.57 17.69 -0.84
CA PRO A 11 -21.39 17.72 -2.29
C PRO A 11 -20.31 16.70 -2.70
N GLN A 12 -20.73 15.62 -3.35
CA GLN A 12 -19.81 14.83 -4.17
C GLN A 12 -19.41 15.69 -5.36
N LYS A 13 -18.16 16.15 -5.35
CA LYS A 13 -17.57 16.78 -6.53
C LYS A 13 -17.42 15.71 -7.62
N PRO A 14 -17.92 15.94 -8.84
CA PRO A 14 -17.68 15.03 -9.96
C PRO A 14 -16.19 15.09 -10.31
N PHE A 15 -15.54 13.94 -10.30
CA PHE A 15 -14.20 13.79 -10.89
C PHE A 15 -14.39 13.81 -12.40
N CYS A 16 -14.35 15.00 -13.00
CA CYS A 16 -14.17 15.14 -14.43
C CYS A 16 -12.75 14.67 -14.77
N SER A 17 -12.62 13.58 -15.52
CA SER A 17 -11.47 13.40 -16.39
C SER A 17 -12.00 13.34 -17.81
N GLU A 18 -11.97 14.52 -18.43
CA GLU A 18 -12.14 14.74 -19.85
C GLU A 18 -11.24 13.80 -20.65
N VAL A 19 -11.85 13.05 -21.56
CA VAL A 19 -11.20 12.65 -22.79
C VAL A 19 -11.06 13.92 -23.62
N SER A 20 -9.85 14.43 -23.81
CA SER A 20 -9.51 15.09 -25.07
C SER A 20 -8.02 15.23 -25.30
N ALA A 21 -7.64 14.77 -26.49
CA ALA A 21 -6.67 15.37 -27.40
C ALA A 21 -5.21 15.52 -26.93
N GLY A 22 -4.33 14.93 -27.75
CA GLY A 22 -2.90 14.94 -27.54
C GLY A 22 -2.28 16.32 -27.58
N HIS A 23 -1.12 16.42 -26.94
CA HIS A 23 -0.09 17.37 -27.32
C HIS A 23 1.27 16.67 -27.27
N SER A 24 1.80 16.48 -28.47
CA SER A 24 3.19 16.19 -28.79
C SER A 24 4.13 17.14 -28.06
N LYS A 25 5.11 16.60 -27.33
CA LYS A 25 6.48 17.16 -27.23
C LYS A 25 7.48 16.01 -27.08
N HIS A 26 7.85 15.45 -28.23
CA HIS A 26 9.05 14.62 -28.40
C HIS A 26 10.20 15.57 -28.74
N GLU A 27 11.03 15.91 -27.76
CA GLU A 27 12.39 16.38 -28.01
C GLU A 27 13.31 15.80 -26.94
N TYR A 28 13.90 14.64 -27.26
CA TYR A 28 15.22 14.22 -26.79
C TYR A 28 15.81 13.33 -27.90
N THR A 29 16.23 13.99 -28.98
CA THR A 29 17.09 13.37 -29.98
C THR A 29 18.52 13.45 -29.46
N SER A 30 19.01 12.35 -28.90
CA SER A 30 20.44 12.10 -28.87
C SER A 30 20.65 10.63 -29.13
N GLY A 31 21.17 10.35 -30.31
CA GLY A 31 21.08 9.08 -30.98
C GLY A 31 21.83 7.98 -30.23
N TYR A 32 21.16 6.84 -30.10
CA TYR A 32 21.72 5.53 -30.40
C TYR A 32 20.57 4.67 -30.95
N CYS A 33 20.43 4.70 -32.28
CA CYS A 33 19.65 3.71 -33.01
C CYS A 33 20.37 2.37 -32.91
N ILE A 34 19.87 1.46 -32.08
CA ILE A 34 20.05 0.03 -32.32
C ILE A 34 18.66 -0.54 -32.64
N SER A 35 18.57 -0.88 -33.92
CA SER A 35 17.55 -1.59 -34.67
C SER A 35 16.77 -2.67 -33.92
N LEU A 36 15.44 -2.60 -34.07
CA LEU A 36 14.55 -3.66 -34.56
C LEU A 36 14.83 -5.08 -34.03
N ILE A 37 13.97 -5.55 -33.12
CA ILE A 37 13.19 -6.81 -33.18
C ILE A 37 12.45 -6.90 -31.84
N THR A 38 11.12 -6.75 -31.88
CA THR A 38 10.11 -7.70 -31.34
C THR A 38 8.76 -6.97 -31.40
N PRO A 39 7.74 -7.55 -32.07
CA PRO A 39 6.42 -6.94 -32.10
C PRO A 39 5.87 -6.93 -30.67
N MET A 40 5.39 -5.76 -30.25
CA MET A 40 4.55 -5.55 -29.08
C MET A 40 3.27 -6.40 -29.20
N PHE A 41 3.40 -7.69 -28.90
CA PHE A 41 2.30 -8.62 -28.69
C PHE A 41 1.80 -8.47 -27.25
N SER A 42 1.36 -7.26 -26.89
CA SER A 42 0.69 -7.00 -25.62
C SER A 42 -0.73 -7.55 -25.68
N LYS A 43 -0.86 -8.88 -25.56
CA LYS A 43 -2.13 -9.48 -25.14
C LYS A 43 -2.43 -8.91 -23.76
N LYS A 44 -3.65 -8.39 -23.55
CA LYS A 44 -4.14 -8.10 -22.20
C LYS A 44 -3.90 -9.35 -21.35
N PRO A 45 -3.25 -9.23 -20.17
CA PRO A 45 -2.91 -10.41 -19.38
C PRO A 45 -4.19 -11.22 -19.17
N SER A 46 -4.10 -12.52 -19.41
CA SER A 46 -5.20 -13.44 -19.07
C SER A 46 -5.53 -13.24 -17.59
N VAL A 47 -6.81 -13.41 -17.21
CA VAL A 47 -7.26 -13.34 -15.80
C VAL A 47 -6.37 -14.21 -14.89
N THR A 48 -5.85 -15.32 -15.42
CA THR A 48 -4.93 -16.23 -14.73
C THR A 48 -3.52 -15.64 -14.53
N GLU A 49 -3.01 -14.84 -15.47
CA GLU A 49 -1.72 -14.16 -15.35
C GLU A 49 -1.82 -12.98 -14.40
N GLN A 50 -2.92 -12.23 -14.44
CA GLN A 50 -3.19 -11.14 -13.51
C GLN A 50 -3.30 -11.65 -12.07
N ALA A 51 -4.01 -12.77 -11.84
CA ALA A 51 -4.06 -13.42 -10.52
C ALA A 51 -2.67 -13.87 -10.02
N LYS A 52 -1.83 -14.43 -10.91
CA LYS A 52 -0.44 -14.79 -10.57
C LYS A 52 0.40 -13.56 -10.25
N ALA A 53 0.26 -12.47 -11.00
CA ALA A 53 0.95 -11.22 -10.72
C ALA A 53 0.57 -10.65 -9.35
N HIS A 54 -0.72 -10.60 -9.02
CA HIS A 54 -1.21 -10.17 -7.71
C HIS A 54 -0.69 -11.06 -6.57
N SER A 55 -0.64 -12.39 -6.75
CA SER A 55 -0.07 -13.28 -5.74
C SER A 55 1.41 -13.03 -5.46
N ARG A 56 2.18 -12.62 -6.49
CA ARG A 56 3.60 -12.24 -6.35
C ARG A 56 3.74 -10.90 -5.65
N GLU A 57 2.90 -9.94 -6.02
CA GLU A 57 2.83 -8.62 -5.39
C GLU A 57 2.54 -8.74 -3.89
N LEU A 58 1.51 -9.51 -3.50
CA LEU A 58 1.18 -9.75 -2.08
C LEU A 58 2.36 -10.33 -1.28
N ARG A 59 3.12 -11.26 -1.87
CA ARG A 59 4.32 -11.84 -1.22
C ARG A 59 5.45 -10.83 -1.07
N THR A 60 5.62 -9.92 -2.03
CA THR A 60 6.61 -8.85 -1.92
C THR A 60 6.20 -7.87 -0.84
N THR A 61 4.93 -7.43 -0.84
CA THR A 61 4.37 -6.53 0.17
C THR A 61 4.49 -7.12 1.58
N ASP A 62 4.23 -8.42 1.77
CA ASP A 62 4.39 -9.06 3.08
C ASP A 62 5.85 -8.98 3.58
N ARG A 63 6.83 -9.19 2.69
CA ARG A 63 8.26 -9.05 3.04
C ARG A 63 8.64 -7.60 3.35
N ASP A 64 8.10 -6.65 2.60
CA ASP A 64 8.32 -5.23 2.84
C ASP A 64 7.75 -4.81 4.19
N LEU A 65 6.53 -5.27 4.54
CA LEU A 65 5.94 -5.06 5.86
C LEU A 65 6.79 -5.65 6.99
N VAL A 66 7.37 -6.84 6.80
CA VAL A 66 8.28 -7.43 7.80
C VAL A 66 9.53 -6.56 7.99
N ARG A 67 10.08 -6.00 6.92
CA ARG A 67 11.23 -5.07 7.02
C ARG A 67 10.84 -3.78 7.72
N ASP A 68 9.68 -3.22 7.40
CA ASP A 68 9.21 -1.98 8.02
C ASP A 68 8.86 -2.18 9.49
N ARG A 69 8.31 -3.34 9.87
CA ARG A 69 8.10 -3.70 11.28
C ARG A 69 9.39 -3.67 12.09
N ARG A 70 10.49 -4.17 11.53
CA ARG A 70 11.82 -4.09 12.19
C ARG A 70 12.28 -2.65 12.37
N LYS A 71 12.04 -1.76 11.39
CA LYS A 71 12.38 -0.34 11.52
C LYS A 71 11.56 0.32 12.64
N ILE A 72 10.26 0.04 12.70
CA ILE A 72 9.35 0.52 13.75
C ILE A 72 9.81 0.04 15.14
N GLU A 73 10.24 -1.22 15.27
CA GLU A 73 10.77 -1.77 16.53
C GLU A 73 12.05 -1.04 16.99
N VAL A 74 12.96 -0.72 16.07
CA VAL A 74 14.17 0.06 16.36
C VAL A 74 13.82 1.49 16.79
N GLU A 75 12.86 2.12 16.11
CA GLU A 75 12.35 3.44 16.50
C GLU A 75 11.67 3.43 17.88
N GLU A 76 10.91 2.38 18.20
CA GLU A 76 10.30 2.19 19.52
C GLU A 76 11.39 2.18 20.62
N GLN A 77 12.47 1.41 20.42
CA GLN A 77 13.58 1.35 21.37
C GLN A 77 14.35 2.67 21.47
N ARG A 78 14.54 3.36 20.33
CA ARG A 78 15.16 4.69 20.32
C ARG A 78 14.36 5.69 21.15
N LEU A 79 13.04 5.76 20.94
CA LEU A 79 12.15 6.66 21.69
C LEU A 79 12.13 6.31 23.18
N MET A 80 12.16 5.02 23.55
CA MET A 80 12.27 4.60 24.96
C MET A 80 13.55 5.15 25.60
N ASN A 81 14.68 5.09 24.90
CA ASN A 81 15.95 5.60 25.40
C ASN A 81 15.96 7.13 25.50
N GLU A 82 15.36 7.83 24.53
CA GLU A 82 15.22 9.29 24.57
C GLU A 82 14.30 9.75 25.72
N ILE A 83 13.19 9.04 25.97
CA ILE A 83 12.31 9.30 27.12
C ILE A 83 13.07 9.14 28.44
N ARG A 84 13.86 8.07 28.59
CA ARG A 84 14.69 7.85 29.80
C ARG A 84 15.68 8.99 30.02
N LYS A 85 16.35 9.46 28.95
CA LYS A 85 17.28 10.60 29.02
C LYS A 85 16.58 11.90 29.38
N ALA A 86 15.43 12.18 28.75
CA ALA A 86 14.64 13.39 29.02
C ALA A 86 14.01 13.40 30.44
N ALA A 87 13.68 12.22 30.96
CA ALA A 87 13.21 12.06 32.34
C ALA A 87 14.33 12.36 33.35
N ALA A 88 15.57 11.91 33.07
CA ALA A 88 16.73 12.20 33.92
C ALA A 88 17.03 13.71 34.02
N THR A 89 16.79 14.47 32.95
CA THR A 89 16.95 15.93 32.92
C THR A 89 15.74 16.71 33.45
N ASN A 90 14.72 16.02 33.98
CA ASN A 90 13.46 16.60 34.48
C ASN A 90 12.69 17.47 33.46
N ASN A 91 12.90 17.27 32.15
CA ASN A 91 12.18 18.01 31.12
C ASN A 91 10.80 17.40 30.85
N LYS A 92 9.81 17.81 31.67
CA LYS A 92 8.43 17.29 31.62
C LYS A 92 7.75 17.48 30.26
N LYS A 93 7.94 18.62 29.60
CA LYS A 93 7.34 18.91 28.28
C LYS A 93 7.90 18.00 27.19
N ALA A 94 9.21 17.76 27.19
CA ALA A 94 9.83 16.86 26.22
C ALA A 94 9.36 15.42 26.41
N VAL A 95 9.29 14.94 27.67
CA VAL A 95 8.80 13.60 27.99
C VAL A 95 7.36 13.40 27.51
N GLU A 96 6.47 14.37 27.67
CA GLU A 96 5.08 14.28 27.22
C GLU A 96 4.97 14.12 25.68
N ILE A 97 5.75 14.90 24.93
CA ILE A 97 5.75 14.85 23.46
C ILE A 97 6.31 13.51 22.97
N LEU A 98 7.44 13.07 23.53
CA LEU A 98 8.08 11.80 23.17
C LEU A 98 7.20 10.60 23.53
N ALA A 99 6.49 10.65 24.67
CA ALA A 99 5.54 9.61 25.05
C ALA A 99 4.36 9.50 24.06
N LYS A 100 3.83 10.63 23.58
CA LYS A 100 2.79 10.64 22.53
C LYS A 100 3.30 10.01 21.24
N GLN A 101 4.56 10.26 20.86
CA GLN A 101 5.17 9.62 19.70
C GLN A 101 5.32 8.11 19.90
N LEU A 102 5.73 7.66 21.09
CA LEU A 102 5.84 6.24 21.41
C LEU A 102 4.50 5.50 21.24
N ILE A 103 3.39 6.10 21.68
CA ILE A 103 2.05 5.52 21.50
C ILE A 103 1.70 5.39 20.00
N LYS A 104 2.02 6.41 19.19
CA LYS A 104 1.79 6.35 17.74
C LYS A 104 2.59 5.23 17.07
N VAL A 105 3.85 5.05 17.46
CA VAL A 105 4.72 3.98 16.96
C VAL A 105 4.16 2.60 17.33
N ARG A 106 3.67 2.43 18.57
CA ARG A 106 3.00 1.18 18.98
C ARG A 106 1.73 0.90 18.17
N ASN A 107 0.88 1.91 17.99
CA ASN A 107 -0.31 1.78 17.13
C ASN A 107 0.06 1.43 15.69
N GLN A 108 1.19 1.97 15.17
CA GLN A 108 1.70 1.64 13.85
C GLN A 108 2.16 0.17 13.76
N LYS A 109 2.80 -0.36 14.81
CA LYS A 109 3.16 -1.77 14.92
C LYS A 109 1.93 -2.67 14.89
N ASP A 110 0.88 -2.32 15.63
CA ASP A 110 -0.36 -3.09 15.66
C ASP A 110 -1.08 -3.09 14.30
N LYS A 111 -1.11 -1.93 13.62
CA LYS A 111 -1.62 -1.83 12.24
C LYS A 111 -0.83 -2.68 11.26
N SER A 112 0.50 -2.70 11.39
CA SER A 112 1.36 -3.55 10.54
C SER A 112 1.06 -5.04 10.76
N LEU A 113 0.84 -5.47 12.01
CA LEU A 113 0.41 -6.84 12.33
C LEU A 113 -0.95 -7.19 11.73
N GLN A 114 -1.92 -6.28 11.82
CA GLN A 114 -3.24 -6.46 11.20
C GLN A 114 -3.13 -6.55 9.67
N ALA A 115 -2.33 -5.69 9.05
CA ALA A 115 -2.10 -5.69 7.61
C ALA A 115 -1.44 -7.00 7.13
N SER A 116 -0.44 -7.53 7.86
CA SER A 116 0.15 -8.84 7.58
C SER A 116 -0.90 -9.96 7.64
N GLY A 117 -1.78 -9.96 8.65
CA GLY A 117 -2.86 -10.95 8.74
C GLY A 117 -3.84 -10.88 7.57
N GLN A 118 -4.20 -9.67 7.14
CA GLN A 118 -5.07 -9.46 5.97
C GLN A 118 -4.41 -9.96 4.67
N ILE A 119 -3.12 -9.66 4.46
CA ILE A 119 -2.37 -10.13 3.28
C ILE A 119 -2.27 -11.67 3.26
N GLN A 120 -2.04 -12.30 4.41
CA GLN A 120 -2.05 -13.77 4.50
C GLN A 120 -3.41 -14.35 4.12
N SER A 121 -4.51 -13.77 4.61
CA SER A 121 -5.86 -14.17 4.20
C SER A 121 -6.06 -14.03 2.68
N LEU A 122 -5.68 -12.90 2.10
CA LEU A 122 -5.78 -12.67 0.64
C LEU A 122 -4.91 -13.66 -0.16
N ALA A 123 -3.73 -14.02 0.34
CA ALA A 123 -2.86 -15.03 -0.28
C ALA A 123 -3.50 -16.43 -0.27
N THR A 124 -4.18 -16.81 0.83
CA THR A 124 -4.92 -18.09 0.89
C THR A 124 -6.11 -18.09 -0.06
N GLN A 125 -6.86 -16.98 -0.14
CA GLN A 125 -7.97 -16.82 -1.07
C GLN A 125 -7.48 -16.92 -2.54
N SER A 126 -6.37 -16.25 -2.86
CA SER A 126 -5.74 -16.34 -4.19
C SER A 126 -5.32 -17.78 -4.53
N THR A 127 -4.82 -18.53 -3.56
CA THR A 127 -4.46 -19.95 -3.73
C THR A 127 -5.70 -20.81 -3.98
N MET A 128 -6.78 -20.60 -3.21
CA MET A 128 -8.06 -21.29 -3.42
C MET A 128 -8.64 -21.00 -4.81
N MET A 129 -8.63 -19.74 -5.25
CA MET A 129 -9.07 -19.35 -6.60
C MET A 129 -8.24 -20.06 -7.67
N ALA A 130 -6.91 -20.10 -7.52
CA ALA A 130 -6.04 -20.79 -8.46
C ALA A 130 -6.31 -22.31 -8.52
N SER A 131 -6.61 -22.95 -7.39
CA SER A 131 -7.02 -24.36 -7.35
C SER A 131 -8.36 -24.58 -8.05
N ASN A 132 -9.33 -23.70 -7.81
CA ASN A 132 -10.66 -23.81 -8.42
C ASN A 132 -10.62 -23.67 -9.94
N VAL A 133 -9.80 -22.75 -10.46
CA VAL A 133 -9.58 -22.58 -11.92
C VAL A 133 -8.91 -23.82 -12.54
N ARG A 134 -7.96 -24.45 -11.83
CA ARG A 134 -7.31 -25.68 -12.31
C ARG A 134 -8.25 -26.88 -12.32
N LEU A 135 -9.10 -27.01 -11.31
CA LEU A 135 -10.13 -28.05 -11.28
C LEU A 135 -11.13 -27.85 -12.43
N ALA A 136 -11.61 -26.63 -12.63
CA ALA A 136 -12.52 -26.32 -13.75
C ALA A 136 -11.91 -26.66 -15.12
N GLY A 137 -10.63 -26.35 -15.35
CA GLY A 137 -9.94 -26.69 -16.60
C GLY A 137 -9.49 -28.15 -16.73
N ALA A 138 -9.62 -28.97 -15.68
CA ALA A 138 -9.32 -30.40 -15.70
C ALA A 138 -10.59 -31.27 -15.81
N MET A 139 -11.77 -30.66 -15.71
CA MET A 139 -13.08 -31.30 -15.86
C MET A 139 -13.63 -31.20 -17.30
N GLU A 140 -12.90 -30.53 -18.19
CA GLU A 140 -13.17 -30.40 -19.64
C GLU A 140 -12.34 -31.41 -20.43
#